data_AF-A0A1A6HAY2-F1
#
_entry.id   AF-A0A1A6HAY2-F1
#
_cell.length_a   1.000
_cell.length_b   1.000
_cell.length_c   1.000
_cell.angle_alpha   90.00
_cell.angle_beta   90.00
_cell.angle_gamma   90.00
#
_symmetry.space_group_name_H-M   'P 1'
#
loop_
_entity.id
_entity.type
_entity.pdbx_description
1 polymer ?
#
loop_
_entity_poly.entity_id
_entity_poly.type
_entity_poly.pdbx_seq_one_letter_code
_entity_poly.pdbx_strand_id
1 'polypeptide(L)'
;SFDIVPGHLTEDLHLYSLNDLTATKKGELGPRLAELTRAGAAHVERCMLCQAKGFICEFCQNEDDVIFPFELHKCRTCEECKACYHKACFKSGSCPRCERLQARRELLAKQSLESYLSDYEEEPTEALALEATILETT
;
A
#
# COMPACT_ATOMS: atom_id res chain seq x y z
N SER A 1 -16.24 12.12 19.70
CA SER A 1 -14.93 11.48 19.89
C SER A 1 -15.06 9.99 19.64
N PHE A 2 -14.00 9.31 19.21
CA PHE A 2 -13.99 7.85 19.04
C PHE A 2 -13.68 7.09 20.35
N ASP A 3 -13.23 7.79 21.40
CA ASP A 3 -12.83 7.20 22.70
C ASP A 3 -14.01 6.72 23.58
N ILE A 4 -15.23 6.70 23.05
CA ILE A 4 -16.42 6.20 23.76
C ILE A 4 -16.53 4.65 23.75
N VAL A 5 -15.59 3.99 23.08
CA VAL A 5 -15.39 2.54 23.07
C VAL A 5 -13.92 2.23 23.41
N PRO A 6 -13.62 1.04 23.94
CA PRO A 6 -12.24 0.59 24.11
C PRO A 6 -11.43 0.71 22.81
N GLY A 7 -10.21 1.27 22.89
CA GLY A 7 -9.41 1.61 21.71
C GLY A 7 -9.08 0.42 20.80
N HIS A 8 -8.94 -0.78 21.37
CA HIS A 8 -8.69 -1.99 20.57
C HIS A 8 -9.79 -2.29 19.55
N LEU A 9 -11.04 -1.86 19.80
CA LEU A 9 -12.15 -2.06 18.86
C LEU A 9 -12.07 -1.16 17.61
N THR A 10 -11.28 -0.08 17.68
CA THR A 10 -11.08 0.86 16.56
C THR A 10 -9.70 0.72 15.91
N GLU A 11 -8.75 0.10 16.61
CA GLU A 11 -7.35 -0.01 16.17
C GLU A 11 -6.99 -1.42 15.66
N ASP A 12 -7.61 -2.47 16.22
CA ASP A 12 -7.31 -3.87 15.89
C ASP A 12 -8.57 -4.64 15.45
N LEU A 13 -8.59 -5.11 14.20
CA LEU A 13 -9.76 -5.78 13.61
C LEU A 13 -10.17 -7.08 14.33
N HIS A 14 -9.18 -7.81 14.86
CA HIS A 14 -9.36 -9.17 15.38
C HIS A 14 -9.14 -9.28 16.89
N LEU A 15 -8.92 -8.17 17.60
CA LEU A 15 -8.73 -8.16 19.05
C LEU A 15 -10.06 -7.89 19.77
N TYR A 16 -10.47 -8.81 20.65
CA TYR A 16 -11.70 -8.69 21.42
C TYR A 16 -11.48 -9.13 22.87
N SER A 17 -12.09 -8.42 23.81
CA SER A 17 -12.17 -8.84 25.21
C SER A 17 -13.40 -9.72 25.45
N LEU A 18 -13.42 -10.43 26.59
CA LEU A 18 -14.61 -11.20 27.01
C LEU A 18 -15.85 -10.32 27.18
N ASN A 19 -15.67 -9.05 27.54
CA ASN A 19 -16.76 -8.09 27.66
C ASN A 19 -17.35 -7.75 26.29
N ASP A 20 -16.51 -7.58 25.25
CA ASP A 20 -16.96 -7.29 23.89
C ASP A 20 -17.75 -8.46 23.31
N LEU A 21 -17.29 -9.68 23.53
CA LEU A 21 -18.01 -10.89 23.12
C LEU A 21 -19.37 -11.01 23.83
N THR A 22 -19.42 -10.66 25.11
CA THR A 22 -20.68 -10.64 25.88
C THR A 22 -21.64 -9.57 25.36
N ALA A 23 -21.15 -8.34 25.12
CA ALA A 23 -21.93 -7.25 24.55
C ALA A 23 -22.40 -7.55 23.11
N THR A 24 -21.59 -8.30 22.34
CA THR A 24 -21.96 -8.80 21.01
C THR A 24 -23.11 -9.79 21.11
N LYS A 25 -23.02 -10.77 22.01
CA LYS A 25 -24.10 -11.74 22.27
C LYS A 25 -25.40 -11.08 22.73
N LYS A 26 -25.30 -9.98 23.49
CA LYS A 26 -26.46 -9.17 23.91
C LYS A 26 -27.02 -8.27 22.81
N GLY A 27 -26.33 -8.11 21.68
CA GLY A 27 -26.73 -7.23 20.59
C GLY A 27 -26.45 -5.74 20.85
N GLU A 28 -25.65 -5.40 21.86
CA GLU A 28 -25.38 -4.03 22.29
C GLU A 28 -24.18 -3.41 21.57
N LEU A 29 -23.17 -4.23 21.20
CA LEU A 29 -21.93 -3.73 20.62
C LEU A 29 -22.12 -3.17 19.20
N GLY A 30 -22.87 -3.88 18.35
CA GLY A 30 -23.11 -3.49 16.95
C GLY A 30 -23.73 -2.09 16.81
N PRO A 31 -24.86 -1.79 17.48
CA PRO A 31 -25.48 -0.47 17.43
C PRO A 31 -24.54 0.67 17.87
N ARG A 32 -23.74 0.46 18.91
CA ARG A 32 -22.75 1.45 19.40
C ARG A 32 -21.68 1.75 18.34
N LEU A 33 -21.11 0.71 17.73
CA LEU A 33 -20.12 0.88 16.66
C LEU A 33 -20.75 1.50 15.40
N ALA A 34 -22.01 1.16 15.09
CA ALA A 34 -22.73 1.74 13.96
C ALA A 34 -22.98 3.25 14.12
N GLU A 35 -23.21 3.73 15.35
CA GLU A 35 -23.32 5.16 15.61
C GLU A 35 -22.01 5.90 15.37
N LEU A 36 -20.89 5.33 15.84
CA LEU A 36 -19.56 5.85 15.59
C LEU A 36 -19.24 5.93 14.09
N THR A 37 -19.50 4.86 13.34
CA THR A 37 -19.22 4.85 11.90
C THR A 37 -20.10 5.84 11.13
N ARG A 38 -21.37 6.01 11.51
CA ARG A 38 -22.24 7.05 10.93
C ARG A 38 -21.71 8.46 11.19
N ALA A 39 -21.30 8.76 12.43
CA ALA A 39 -20.75 10.06 12.78
C ALA A 39 -19.44 10.35 12.01
N GLY A 40 -18.56 9.35 11.90
CA GLY A 40 -17.32 9.44 11.13
C GLY A 40 -17.57 9.65 9.63
N ALA A 41 -18.48 8.88 9.03
CA ALA A 41 -18.83 9.02 7.62
C ALA A 41 -19.41 10.41 7.31
N ALA A 42 -20.32 10.90 8.16
CA ALA A 42 -20.89 12.25 8.01
C ALA A 42 -19.84 13.36 8.13
N HIS A 43 -18.80 13.17 8.95
CA HIS A 43 -17.68 14.10 9.01
C HIS A 43 -16.87 14.08 7.71
N VAL A 44 -16.50 12.88 7.21
CA VAL A 44 -15.73 12.74 5.97
C VAL A 44 -16.47 13.39 4.80
N GLU A 45 -17.78 13.18 4.68
CA GLU A 45 -18.63 13.78 3.65
C GLU A 45 -18.59 15.32 3.64
N ARG A 46 -18.48 15.96 4.82
CA ARG A 46 -18.57 17.43 4.97
C ARG A 46 -17.22 18.12 5.11
N CYS A 47 -16.15 17.38 5.35
CA CYS A 47 -14.83 17.91 5.65
C CYS A 47 -13.92 17.82 4.41
N MET A 48 -13.61 18.96 3.79
CA MET A 48 -12.75 19.01 2.59
C MET A 48 -11.35 18.43 2.82
N LEU A 49 -10.83 18.53 4.05
CA LEU A 49 -9.54 17.93 4.41
C LEU A 49 -9.59 16.39 4.41
N CYS A 50 -10.74 15.81 4.76
CA CYS A 50 -10.96 14.38 4.66
C CYS A 50 -11.24 13.98 3.21
N GLN A 51 -12.00 14.78 2.46
CA GLN A 51 -12.26 14.55 1.03
C GLN A 51 -10.97 14.47 0.22
N ALA A 52 -10.01 15.36 0.49
CA ALA A 52 -8.69 15.35 -0.15
C ALA A 52 -7.83 14.10 0.18
N LYS A 53 -8.24 13.27 1.14
CA LYS A 53 -7.58 11.99 1.49
C LYS A 53 -8.25 10.77 0.86
N GLY A 54 -9.33 10.96 0.11
CA GLY A 54 -9.98 9.91 -0.64
C GLY A 54 -9.12 9.40 -1.80
N PHE A 55 -9.58 8.33 -2.44
CA PHE A 55 -8.91 7.74 -3.60
C PHE A 55 -9.73 7.99 -4.85
N ILE A 56 -9.06 8.28 -5.96
CA ILE A 56 -9.62 8.18 -7.30
C ILE A 56 -9.28 6.78 -7.81
N CYS A 57 -10.27 6.03 -8.30
CA CYS A 57 -10.01 4.68 -8.78
C CYS A 57 -9.20 4.72 -10.07
N GLU A 58 -8.02 4.09 -10.04
CA GLU A 58 -7.08 4.15 -11.17
C GLU A 58 -7.60 3.49 -12.46
N PHE A 59 -8.57 2.59 -12.35
CA PHE A 59 -9.13 1.89 -13.50
C PHE A 59 -10.12 2.72 -14.30
N CYS A 60 -11.08 3.37 -13.62
CA CYS A 60 -12.11 4.16 -14.27
C CYS A 60 -11.78 5.65 -14.33
N GLN A 61 -10.84 6.13 -13.50
CA GLN A 61 -10.42 7.52 -13.40
C GLN A 61 -11.61 8.48 -13.20
N ASN A 62 -12.68 8.00 -12.58
CA ASN A 62 -13.84 8.84 -12.30
C ASN A 62 -13.56 9.73 -11.08
N GLU A 63 -13.18 10.98 -11.34
CA GLU A 63 -12.86 11.98 -10.31
C GLU A 63 -14.10 12.43 -9.53
N ASP A 64 -15.29 12.31 -10.13
CA ASP A 64 -16.56 12.65 -9.49
C ASP A 64 -16.97 11.61 -8.42
N ASP A 65 -16.37 10.41 -8.46
CA ASP A 65 -16.69 9.30 -7.57
C ASP A 65 -15.50 8.88 -6.71
N VAL A 66 -15.09 9.78 -5.82
CA VAL A 66 -14.07 9.54 -4.80
C VAL A 66 -14.51 8.37 -3.89
N ILE A 67 -13.57 7.47 -3.60
CA ILE A 67 -13.79 6.30 -2.75
C ILE A 67 -12.93 6.32 -1.48
N PHE A 68 -13.49 5.81 -0.39
CA PHE A 68 -12.79 5.69 0.89
C PHE A 68 -12.69 4.23 1.35
N PRO A 69 -11.59 3.84 2.03
CA PRO A 69 -11.40 2.45 2.48
C PRO A 69 -12.54 1.89 3.35
N PHE A 70 -13.27 2.75 4.07
CA PHE A 70 -14.40 2.34 4.92
C PHE A 70 -15.70 2.09 4.14
N GLU A 71 -15.76 2.45 2.85
CA GLU A 71 -16.91 2.21 1.97
C GLU A 71 -16.89 0.79 1.42
N LEU A 72 -16.95 -0.18 2.33
CA LEU A 72 -16.79 -1.62 2.02
C LEU A 72 -17.80 -2.15 1.01
N HIS A 73 -18.87 -1.43 0.70
CA HIS A 73 -19.84 -1.80 -0.33
C HIS A 73 -19.41 -1.35 -1.73
N LYS A 74 -18.63 -0.26 -1.84
CA LYS A 74 -18.27 0.44 -3.08
C LYS A 74 -16.89 0.03 -3.60
N CYS A 75 -15.91 -0.09 -2.70
CA CYS A 75 -14.53 -0.34 -3.07
C CYS A 75 -13.93 -1.58 -2.41
N ARG A 76 -12.78 -2.00 -2.96
CA ARG A 76 -11.85 -2.94 -2.38
C ARG A 76 -10.51 -2.24 -2.17
N THR A 77 -9.89 -2.49 -1.02
CA THR A 77 -8.56 -1.99 -0.67
C THR A 77 -7.52 -3.06 -0.97
N CYS A 78 -6.43 -2.70 -1.62
CA CYS A 78 -5.29 -3.58 -1.80
C CYS A 78 -4.60 -3.84 -0.46
N GLU A 79 -4.37 -5.10 -0.11
CA GLU A 79 -3.78 -5.46 1.19
C GLU A 79 -2.30 -5.07 1.30
N GLU A 80 -1.59 -4.97 0.18
CA GLU A 80 -0.17 -4.58 0.14
C GLU A 80 0.02 -3.06 0.20
N CYS A 81 -0.49 -2.33 -0.80
CA CYS A 81 -0.21 -0.90 -0.95
C CYS A 81 -1.30 0.02 -0.38
N LYS A 82 -2.41 -0.55 0.12
CA LYS A 82 -3.57 0.17 0.68
C LYS A 82 -4.29 1.12 -0.28
N ALA A 83 -4.00 1.04 -1.59
CA ALA A 83 -4.77 1.76 -2.61
C ALA A 83 -6.20 1.19 -2.71
N CYS A 84 -7.18 2.06 -2.94
CA CYS A 84 -8.59 1.68 -3.09
C CYS A 84 -9.01 1.71 -4.56
N TYR A 85 -9.86 0.76 -4.95
CA TYR A 85 -10.44 0.66 -6.28
C TYR A 85 -11.91 0.25 -6.17
N HIS A 86 -12.77 0.67 -7.10
CA HIS A 86 -14.15 0.17 -7.14
C HIS A 86 -14.16 -1.36 -7.26
N LYS A 87 -15.09 -2.01 -6.54
CA LYS A 87 -15.25 -3.47 -6.62
C LYS A 87 -15.48 -3.96 -8.05
N ALA A 88 -16.26 -3.19 -8.82
CA ALA A 88 -16.55 -3.50 -10.22
C ALA A 88 -15.32 -3.34 -11.13
N CYS A 89 -14.37 -2.48 -10.78
CA CYS A 89 -13.17 -2.23 -11.57
C CYS A 89 -12.04 -3.22 -11.27
N PHE A 90 -11.89 -3.65 -10.02
CA PHE A 90 -10.82 -4.54 -9.58
C PHE A 90 -11.10 -6.02 -9.96
N LYS A 91 -11.08 -6.33 -11.27
CA LYS A 91 -11.38 -7.68 -11.79
C LYS A 91 -10.15 -8.57 -11.99
N SER A 92 -9.00 -7.97 -12.31
CA SER A 92 -7.79 -8.68 -12.75
C SER A 92 -7.02 -9.38 -11.63
N GLY A 93 -7.44 -9.23 -10.37
CA GLY A 93 -6.74 -9.79 -9.19
C GLY A 93 -5.41 -9.11 -8.87
N SER A 94 -4.72 -8.56 -9.87
CA SER A 94 -3.50 -7.79 -9.72
C SER A 94 -3.78 -6.30 -9.49
N CYS A 95 -2.98 -5.70 -8.61
CA CYS A 95 -3.05 -4.29 -8.27
C CYS A 95 -2.09 -3.49 -9.18
N PRO A 96 -2.57 -2.54 -10.00
CA PRO A 96 -1.72 -1.83 -10.97
C PRO A 96 -0.63 -0.99 -10.29
N ARG A 97 -0.93 -0.45 -9.10
CA ARG A 97 0.06 0.27 -8.30
C ARG A 97 1.17 -0.65 -7.78
N CYS A 98 0.83 -1.86 -7.36
CA CYS A 98 1.83 -2.85 -6.91
C CYS A 98 2.70 -3.32 -8.08
N GLU A 99 2.12 -3.54 -9.25
CA GLU A 99 2.87 -3.89 -10.47
C GLU A 99 3.90 -2.80 -10.82
N ARG A 100 3.49 -1.52 -10.84
CA ARG A 100 4.44 -0.41 -11.06
C ARG A 100 5.53 -0.34 -10.00
N LEU A 101 5.18 -0.55 -8.72
CA LEU A 101 6.14 -0.51 -7.63
C LEU A 101 7.16 -1.65 -7.75
N GLN A 102 6.71 -2.85 -8.12
CA GLN A 102 7.56 -4.01 -8.34
C GLN A 102 8.48 -3.80 -9.55
N ALA A 103 7.95 -3.39 -10.70
CA ALA A 103 8.74 -3.12 -11.90
C ALA A 103 9.84 -2.07 -11.63
N ARG A 104 9.53 -1.02 -10.85
CA ARG A 104 10.52 -0.02 -10.44
C ARG A 104 11.61 -0.62 -9.53
N ARG A 105 11.26 -1.49 -8.59
CA ARG A 105 12.24 -2.18 -7.72
C ARG A 105 13.15 -3.08 -8.53
N GLU A 106 12.61 -3.82 -9.50
CA GLU A 106 13.38 -4.69 -10.38
C GLU A 106 14.37 -3.91 -11.26
N LEU A 107 13.97 -2.75 -11.78
CA LEU A 107 14.86 -1.88 -12.55
C LEU A 107 16.04 -1.38 -11.71
N LEU A 108 15.77 -0.90 -10.49
CA LEU A 108 16.83 -0.45 -9.58
C LEU A 108 17.76 -1.59 -9.17
N ALA A 109 17.23 -2.79 -8.95
CA ALA A 109 18.04 -3.96 -8.66
C ALA A 109 18.96 -4.31 -9.84
N LYS A 110 18.47 -4.24 -11.09
CA LYS A 110 19.30 -4.48 -12.28
C LYS A 110 20.41 -3.44 -12.46
N GLN A 111 20.11 -2.16 -12.24
CA GLN A 111 21.12 -1.09 -12.32
C GLN A 111 22.18 -1.22 -11.22
N SER A 112 21.75 -1.56 -10.00
CA SER A 112 22.67 -1.83 -8.88
C SER A 112 23.46 -3.12 -9.07
N LEU A 113 22.89 -4.08 -9.80
CA LEU A 113 23.62 -5.19 -10.41
C LEU A 113 24.58 -4.53 -11.38
N GLU A 114 24.34 -4.34 -12.68
CA GLU A 114 25.25 -3.70 -13.66
C GLU A 114 26.43 -2.84 -13.12
N SER A 115 26.19 -1.81 -12.29
CA SER A 115 27.24 -1.03 -11.60
C SER A 115 28.27 -1.86 -10.82
N TYR A 116 27.87 -2.91 -10.09
CA TYR A 116 28.79 -3.78 -9.37
C TYR A 116 29.76 -4.53 -10.30
N LEU A 117 29.40 -4.79 -11.56
CA LEU A 117 30.08 -5.67 -12.51
C LEU A 117 31.06 -4.84 -13.30
N SER A 118 30.67 -3.62 -13.67
CA SER A 118 31.59 -2.63 -14.23
C SER A 118 32.75 -2.34 -13.28
N ASP A 119 32.50 -2.29 -11.96
CA ASP A 119 33.56 -2.05 -10.97
C ASP A 119 34.57 -3.22 -10.86
N TYR A 120 34.21 -4.42 -11.33
CA TYR A 120 35.13 -5.57 -11.40
C TYR A 120 35.81 -5.73 -12.77
N GLU A 121 35.23 -5.19 -13.85
CA GLU A 121 35.81 -5.28 -15.19
C GLU A 121 36.89 -4.23 -15.48
N GLU A 122 37.07 -3.21 -14.63
CA GLU A 122 38.18 -2.23 -14.77
C GLU A 122 39.57 -2.77 -14.36
N GLU A 123 39.69 -3.95 -13.72
CA GLU A 123 40.98 -4.52 -13.27
C GLU A 123 41.24 -5.93 -13.86
N PRO A 124 41.51 -6.05 -15.18
CA PRO A 124 42.70 -6.80 -15.59
C PRO A 124 43.37 -6.36 -16.92
N THR A 125 42.85 -5.38 -17.66
CA THR A 125 43.39 -5.05 -18.99
C THR A 125 44.63 -4.17 -18.94
N GLU A 126 44.80 -3.33 -17.91
CA GLU A 126 46.02 -2.53 -17.75
C GLU A 126 47.21 -3.38 -17.25
N ALA A 127 46.95 -4.39 -16.41
CA ALA A 127 47.99 -5.32 -15.93
C ALA A 127 48.53 -6.23 -17.05
N LEU A 128 47.67 -6.74 -17.92
CA LEU A 128 48.06 -7.59 -19.06
C LEU A 128 48.81 -6.82 -20.17
N ALA A 129 48.51 -5.53 -20.36
CA ALA A 129 49.23 -4.68 -21.31
C ALA A 129 50.65 -4.36 -20.82
N LEU A 130 50.83 -4.15 -19.51
CA LEU A 130 52.15 -3.86 -18.94
C LEU A 130 53.08 -5.09 -19.01
N GLU A 131 52.58 -6.30 -18.74
CA GLU A 131 53.35 -7.53 -18.87
C GLU A 131 53.76 -7.84 -20.32
N ALA A 132 52.89 -7.58 -21.30
CA ALA A 132 53.23 -7.76 -22.71
C ALA A 132 54.34 -6.82 -23.18
N THR A 133 54.36 -5.57 -22.71
CA THR A 133 55.43 -4.61 -23.04
C THR A 133 56.78 -4.95 -22.40
N ILE A 134 56.79 -5.64 -21.26
CA ILE A 134 58.02 -6.08 -20.58
C ILE A 134 58.64 -7.29 -21.31
N LEU A 135 57.83 -8.22 -21.84
CA LEU A 135 58.33 -9.41 -22.53
C LEU A 135 58.90 -9.11 -23.94
N GLU A 136 58.47 -8.02 -24.58
CA GLU A 136 59.00 -7.58 -25.89
C GLU A 136 60.34 -6.82 -25.78
N THR A 137 60.81 -6.50 -24.56
CA THR A 137 62.05 -5.72 -24.33
C THR A 137 63.19 -6.51 -23.67
N THR A 138 63.07 -7.84 -23.53
CA THR A 138 64.12 -8.75 -23.05
C THR A 138 64.51 -9.77 -24.11
#